data_AF-A0A962KPE5-F1
#
_entry.id   AF-A0A962KPE5-F1
#
_cell.length_a   1.000
_cell.length_b   1.000
_cell.length_c   1.000
_cell.angle_alpha   90.00
_cell.angle_beta   90.00
_cell.angle_gamma   90.00
#
_symmetry.space_group_name_H-M   'P 1'
#
loop_
_entity.id
_entity.type
_entity.pdbx_description
1 polymer ?
#
loop_
_entity_poly.entity_id
_entity_poly.type
_entity_poly.pdbx_seq_one_letter_code
_entity_poly.pdbx_strand_id
1 'polypeptide(L)'
;MTEIEGKRYKAALVVIGNEILSGRTADKNINWIATKLSSHGVKLDEVRVIPDIKERIISTIHELQGQVDYTFTTGGIGPTHDD
;
A
#
# COMPACT_ATOMS: atom_id res chain seq x y z
N MET A 1 -13.43 -25.36 0.90
CA MET A 1 -12.77 -24.10 1.32
C MET A 1 -13.87 -23.30 2.01
N THR A 2 -13.96 -23.40 3.33
CA THR A 2 -15.02 -22.78 4.12
C THR A 2 -14.81 -21.27 4.13
N GLU A 3 -15.76 -20.53 3.56
CA GLU A 3 -15.87 -19.09 3.78
C GLU A 3 -16.14 -18.88 5.26
N ILE A 4 -15.16 -18.32 5.97
CA ILE A 4 -15.38 -17.79 7.31
C ILE A 4 -16.13 -16.48 7.10
N GLU A 5 -17.43 -16.44 7.41
CA GLU A 5 -18.25 -15.21 7.48
C GLU A 5 -17.83 -14.35 8.68
N GLY A 6 -16.56 -13.96 8.72
CA GLY A 6 -16.03 -12.89 9.55
C GLY A 6 -16.01 -11.60 8.75
N LYS A 7 -16.13 -10.45 9.43
CA LYS A 7 -15.96 -9.14 8.80
C LYS A 7 -14.64 -9.13 8.01
N ARG A 8 -14.72 -9.04 6.68
CA ARG A 8 -13.55 -8.96 5.82
C ARG A 8 -13.02 -7.53 5.84
N TYR A 9 -11.99 -7.29 6.64
CA TYR A 9 -11.33 -5.98 6.70
C TYR A 9 -10.77 -5.60 5.33
N LYS A 10 -10.84 -4.32 5.00
CA LYS A 10 -10.26 -3.74 3.79
C LYS A 10 -8.94 -3.05 4.10
N ALA A 11 -7.98 -3.21 3.20
CA ALA A 11 -6.71 -2.52 3.26
C ALA A 11 -6.42 -1.77 1.97
N ALA A 12 -5.67 -0.67 2.08
CA ALA A 12 -4.98 -0.03 0.96
C ALA A 12 -3.46 -0.12 1.15
N LEU A 13 -2.73 -0.20 0.05
CA LEU A 13 -1.26 -0.12 0.04
C LEU A 13 -0.81 1.10 -0.75
N VAL A 14 0.03 1.93 -0.12
CA VAL A 14 0.68 3.08 -0.75
C VAL A 14 2.16 2.75 -0.96
N VAL A 15 2.56 2.58 -2.22
CA VAL A 15 3.95 2.41 -2.63
C VAL A 15 4.51 3.80 -2.96
N ILE A 16 5.54 4.23 -2.22
CA ILE A 16 6.21 5.52 -2.37
C ILE A 16 7.56 5.25 -3.05
N GLY A 17 7.77 5.76 -4.26
CA GLY A 17 9.04 5.53 -4.95
C GLY A 17 9.05 5.98 -6.40
N ASN A 18 9.98 6.88 -6.73
CA ASN A 18 10.16 7.41 -8.08
C ASN A 18 10.73 6.34 -9.04
N GLU A 19 11.48 5.38 -8.54
CA GLU A 19 12.01 4.23 -9.27
C GLU A 19 10.92 3.25 -9.73
N ILE A 20 9.85 3.11 -8.94
CA ILE A 20 8.68 2.31 -9.32
C ILE A 20 7.91 3.05 -10.41
N LEU A 21 7.64 4.35 -10.23
CA LEU A 21 6.95 5.18 -11.22
C LEU A 21 7.70 5.30 -12.55
N SER A 22 9.03 5.38 -12.49
CA SER A 22 9.89 5.44 -13.70
C SER A 22 10.09 4.07 -14.36
N GLY A 23 9.62 2.98 -13.75
CA GLY A 23 9.82 1.62 -14.25
C GLY A 23 11.26 1.10 -14.16
N ARG A 24 12.17 1.83 -13.49
CA ARG A 24 13.56 1.38 -13.26
C ARG A 24 13.60 0.14 -12.36
N THR A 25 12.64 0.04 -11.44
CA THR A 25 12.49 -1.07 -10.52
C THR A 25 11.09 -1.64 -10.65
N ALA A 26 10.99 -2.94 -10.88
CA ALA A 26 9.71 -3.64 -10.78
C ALA A 26 9.33 -3.78 -9.30
N ASP A 27 8.11 -3.37 -8.95
CA ASP A 27 7.59 -3.60 -7.60
C ASP A 27 7.51 -5.09 -7.29
N LYS A 28 7.99 -5.48 -6.10
CA LYS A 28 7.88 -6.84 -5.56
C LYS A 28 7.01 -6.90 -4.31
N ASN A 29 6.61 -5.76 -3.76
CA ASN A 29 5.94 -5.65 -2.48
C ASN A 29 4.45 -5.93 -2.61
N ILE A 30 3.80 -5.46 -3.69
CA ILE A 30 2.35 -5.57 -3.90
C ILE A 30 1.90 -7.03 -3.82
N ASN A 31 2.54 -7.93 -4.58
CA ASN A 31 2.14 -9.34 -4.61
C ASN A 31 2.35 -10.02 -3.24
N TRP A 32 3.50 -9.75 -2.60
CA TRP A 32 3.81 -10.32 -1.29
C TRP A 32 2.83 -9.85 -0.21
N ILE A 33 2.53 -8.54 -0.16
CA ILE A 33 1.58 -7.93 0.77
C ILE A 33 0.17 -8.46 0.50
N ALA A 34 -0.30 -8.48 -0.75
CA ALA A 34 -1.62 -8.97 -1.11
C ALA A 34 -1.83 -10.42 -0.65
N THR A 35 -0.83 -11.28 -0.86
CA THR A 35 -0.86 -12.69 -0.44
C THR A 35 -0.89 -12.81 1.09
N LYS A 36 -0.10 -12.00 1.80
CA LYS A 36 -0.09 -11.98 3.27
C LYS A 36 -1.38 -11.46 3.85
N LEU A 37 -1.94 -10.37 3.33
CA LEU A 37 -3.24 -9.85 3.78
C LEU A 37 -4.33 -10.88 3.56
N SER A 38 -4.37 -11.51 2.39
CA SER A 38 -5.34 -12.55 2.07
C SER A 38 -5.24 -13.74 3.03
N SER A 39 -4.04 -14.16 3.42
CA SER A 39 -3.87 -15.26 4.40
C SER A 39 -4.35 -14.90 5.81
N HIS A 40 -4.53 -13.61 6.11
CA HIS A 40 -5.07 -13.11 7.39
C HIS A 40 -6.52 -12.64 7.28
N GLY A 41 -7.21 -12.94 6.16
CA GLY A 41 -8.61 -12.53 5.97
C GLY A 41 -8.81 -11.04 5.68
N VAL A 42 -7.76 -10.31 5.32
CA VAL A 42 -7.82 -8.91 4.92
C VAL A 42 -7.81 -8.82 3.39
N LYS A 43 -8.76 -8.07 2.82
CA LYS A 43 -8.81 -7.79 1.38
C LYS A 43 -7.98 -6.55 1.08
N LEU A 44 -6.98 -6.67 0.22
CA LEU A 44 -6.36 -5.51 -0.41
C LEU A 44 -7.34 -4.94 -1.44
N ASP A 45 -7.94 -3.79 -1.16
CA ASP A 45 -9.00 -3.17 -1.98
C ASP A 45 -8.39 -2.23 -3.04
N GLU A 46 -7.29 -1.55 -2.72
CA GLU A 46 -6.62 -0.60 -3.60
C GLU A 46 -5.10 -0.58 -3.37
N VAL A 47 -4.35 -0.31 -4.43
CA VAL A 47 -2.92 0.02 -4.37
C VAL A 47 -2.70 1.35 -5.08
N ARG A 48 -1.94 2.25 -4.46
CA ARG A 48 -1.49 3.52 -5.06
C ARG A 48 0.03 3.54 -5.14
N VAL A 49 0.57 3.82 -6.32
CA VAL A 49 2.00 4.12 -6.49
C VAL A 49 2.13 5.63 -6.65
N ILE A 50 2.88 6.27 -5.75
CA ILE A 50 3.00 7.74 -5.68
C ILE A 50 4.47 8.16 -5.65
N PRO A 51 4.78 9.40 -6.09
CA PRO A 51 6.15 9.91 -6.00
C PRO A 51 6.52 10.18 -4.55
N ASP A 52 7.83 10.24 -4.31
CA ASP A 52 8.38 10.60 -3.02
C ASP A 52 8.30 12.11 -2.78
N ILE A 53 7.09 12.56 -2.47
CA ILE A 53 6.75 13.97 -2.25
C ILE A 53 5.84 14.02 -1.04
N LYS A 54 6.30 14.69 0.02
CA LYS A 54 5.61 14.82 1.31
C LYS A 54 4.13 15.16 1.18
N GLU A 55 3.79 16.18 0.39
CA GLU A 55 2.41 16.64 0.21
C GLU A 55 1.54 15.57 -0.46
N ARG A 56 2.11 14.79 -1.40
CA ARG A 56 1.41 13.68 -2.07
C ARG A 56 1.18 12.52 -1.12
N ILE A 57 2.14 12.22 -0.26
CA ILE A 57 2.01 11.17 0.77
C ILE A 57 0.89 11.55 1.74
N ILE A 58 0.90 12.78 2.27
CA ILE A 58 -0.11 13.28 3.20
C ILE A 58 -1.50 13.24 2.56
N SER A 59 -1.65 13.80 1.35
CA SER A 59 -2.96 13.84 0.68
C SER A 59 -3.49 12.44 0.40
N THR A 60 -2.63 11.53 -0.05
CA THR A 60 -3.00 10.14 -0.34
C THR A 60 -3.48 9.40 0.91
N ILE A 61 -2.79 9.56 2.04
CA ILE A 61 -3.19 8.93 3.30
C ILE A 61 -4.54 9.48 3.77
N HIS A 62 -4.73 10.81 3.71
CA HIS A 62 -6.01 11.44 4.07
C HIS A 62 -7.16 10.99 3.17
N GLU A 63 -6.94 10.86 1.88
CA GLU A 63 -7.97 10.36 0.96
C GLU A 63 -8.40 8.93 1.32
N LEU A 64 -7.46 8.08 1.76
CA LEU A 64 -7.75 6.69 2.15
C LEU A 64 -8.43 6.57 3.52
N GLN A 65 -8.39 7.62 4.36
CA GLN A 65 -9.07 7.61 5.66
C GLN A 65 -10.58 7.40 5.48
N GLY A 66 -11.13 6.43 6.21
CA GLY A 66 -12.55 6.10 6.15
C GLY A 66 -12.98 5.28 4.92
N GLN A 67 -12.11 5.06 3.93
CA GLN A 67 -12.38 4.18 2.78
C GLN A 67 -11.99 2.72 3.06
N VAL A 68 -10.94 2.53 3.87
CA VAL A 68 -10.39 1.22 4.26
C VAL A 68 -10.16 1.15 5.77
N ASP A 69 -10.11 -0.07 6.32
CA ASP A 69 -9.83 -0.30 7.74
C ASP A 69 -8.33 -0.15 8.04
N TYR A 70 -7.46 -0.49 7.08
CA TYR A 70 -6.00 -0.44 7.21
C TYR A 70 -5.34 0.26 6.03
N THR A 71 -4.33 1.09 6.30
CA THR A 71 -3.46 1.67 5.27
C THR A 71 -2.02 1.27 5.56
N PHE A 72 -1.38 0.61 4.59
CA PHE A 72 0.02 0.23 4.63
C PHE A 72 0.82 1.15 3.70
N THR A 73 2.05 1.48 4.09
CA THR A 73 3.01 2.20 3.24
C THR A 73 4.26 1.36 3.02
N THR A 74 4.95 1.56 1.90
CA THR A 74 6.27 0.98 1.61
C THR A 74 7.06 1.89 0.68
N GLY A 75 8.40 1.88 0.80
CA GLY A 75 9.28 2.86 0.15
C GLY A 75 9.27 4.22 0.86
N GLY A 76 10.23 5.09 0.52
CA GLY A 76 10.44 6.37 1.24
C GLY A 76 11.04 6.21 2.65
N ILE A 77 11.89 5.19 2.88
CA ILE A 77 12.61 4.95 4.15
C ILE A 77 14.09 4.60 3.88
N GLY A 78 14.62 5.02 2.73
CA GLY A 78 16.04 4.87 2.40
C GLY A 78 16.93 5.81 3.24
N PRO A 79 18.26 5.70 3.12
CA PRO A 79 19.19 6.64 3.74
C PRO A 79 19.34 7.93 2.92
N THR A 80 18.44 8.19 1.96
CA THR A 80 18.62 9.29 1.02
C THR A 80 18.15 10.61 1.63
N HIS A 81 18.54 11.72 1.02
CA HIS A 81 18.15 13.04 1.51
C HIS A 81 16.65 13.33 1.33
N ASP A 82 15.97 12.52 0.53
CA ASP A 82 14.56 12.66 0.15
C ASP A 82 13.62 11.85 1.08
N ASP A 83 14.17 11.00 1.97
CA ASP A 83 13.43 10.13 2.91
C ASP A 83 13.25 10.78 4.31
#